data_AF-A0A5F9CDF9-F1
#
_entry.id   AF-A0A5F9CDF9-F1
#
_cell.length_a   1.000
_cell.length_b   1.000
_cell.length_c   1.000
_cell.angle_alpha   90.00
_cell.angle_beta   90.00
_cell.angle_gamma   90.00
#
_symmetry.space_group_name_H-M   'P 1'
#
loop_
_entity.id
_entity.type
_entity.pdbx_description
1 polymer ?
#
loop_
_entity_poly.entity_id
_entity_poly.type
_entity_poly.pdbx_seq_one_letter_code
_entity_poly.pdbx_strand_id
1 'polypeptide(L)'
;MPHSTQLYQHVPESRWPIVYSPRYNITFMGLEKLHPFDAGKWGKVINFLKEAIRRKVELEWGTEDEEYLGKVEQHVEKALREYLPDVVVYNAGTDILEGDRLGGLAISPGGIVKRDELVFRVVRGHQVPILMVTSGGYQKRTARIIADSILNLHNLGLIGPPSRDVSAQSSDSPLLPPAVP
;
A
#
# COMPACT_ATOMS: atom_id res chain seq x y z
N MET A 1 32.01 14.68 11.16
CA MET A 1 31.92 13.31 11.70
C MET A 1 30.80 12.58 10.97
N PRO A 2 30.99 11.36 10.44
CA PRO A 2 29.91 10.65 9.78
C PRO A 2 28.97 10.05 10.84
N HIS A 3 27.65 10.24 10.67
CA HIS A 3 26.65 9.61 11.53
C HIS A 3 26.54 8.13 11.19
N SER A 4 26.84 7.26 12.18
CA SER A 4 26.57 5.83 12.07
C SER A 4 25.11 5.56 12.39
N THR A 5 24.37 5.00 11.42
CA THR A 5 23.00 4.53 11.60
C THR A 5 22.96 3.00 11.69
N GLN A 6 22.20 2.47 12.65
CA GLN A 6 22.01 1.02 12.85
C GLN A 6 20.88 0.42 11.99
N LEU A 7 20.33 1.18 11.02
CA LEU A 7 19.18 0.75 10.22
C LEU A 7 19.51 -0.26 9.11
N TYR A 8 20.78 -0.41 8.74
CA TYR A 8 21.19 -1.39 7.73
C TYR A 8 22.12 -2.45 8.34
N GLN A 9 21.62 -3.67 8.45
CA GLN A 9 22.45 -4.85 8.69
C GLN A 9 22.96 -5.39 7.35
N HIS A 10 24.22 -5.84 7.31
CA HIS A 10 24.82 -6.43 6.12
C HIS A 10 24.11 -7.74 5.76
N VAL A 11 23.48 -7.79 4.57
CA VAL A 11 22.82 -8.99 4.04
C VAL A 11 23.84 -9.76 3.19
N PRO A 12 24.16 -11.03 3.52
CA PRO A 12 25.14 -11.81 2.75
C PRO A 12 24.70 -11.99 1.29
N GLU A 13 25.66 -11.99 0.35
CA GLU A 13 25.42 -12.14 -1.10
C GLU A 13 24.69 -13.43 -1.50
N SER A 14 24.53 -14.37 -0.57
CA SER A 14 23.80 -15.62 -0.73
C SER A 14 22.29 -15.54 -0.44
N ARG A 15 21.73 -14.37 -0.08
CA ARG A 15 20.29 -14.22 0.19
C ARG A 15 19.57 -13.45 -0.91
N TRP A 16 18.56 -14.10 -1.52
CA TRP A 16 17.71 -13.56 -2.59
C TRP A 16 16.25 -13.46 -2.10
N PRO A 17 15.46 -12.49 -2.61
CA PRO A 17 14.08 -12.29 -2.18
C PRO A 17 13.15 -13.40 -2.68
N ILE A 18 12.11 -13.69 -1.90
CA ILE A 18 11.22 -14.84 -2.07
C ILE A 18 10.33 -14.63 -3.31
N VAL A 19 10.58 -15.43 -4.35
CA VAL A 19 9.69 -15.66 -5.49
C VAL A 19 8.90 -16.94 -5.19
N TYR A 20 7.57 -16.95 -5.29
CA TYR A 20 6.79 -18.18 -5.11
C TYR A 20 6.61 -18.92 -6.45
N SER A 21 6.91 -20.22 -6.44
CA SER A 21 6.68 -21.17 -7.52
C SER A 21 6.16 -22.46 -6.90
N PRO A 22 5.22 -23.18 -7.55
CA PRO A 22 4.80 -24.51 -7.10
C PRO A 22 5.96 -25.50 -6.94
N ARG A 23 7.08 -25.27 -7.63
CA ARG A 23 8.32 -26.04 -7.48
C ARG A 23 9.06 -25.82 -6.16
N TYR A 24 8.75 -24.75 -5.42
CA TYR A 24 9.33 -24.47 -4.10
C TYR A 24 8.55 -25.10 -2.95
N ASN A 25 7.46 -25.82 -3.24
CA ASN A 25 6.79 -26.63 -2.23
C ASN A 25 7.76 -27.71 -1.75
N ILE A 26 8.15 -27.64 -0.49
CA ILE A 26 8.91 -28.72 0.14
C ILE A 26 7.90 -29.78 0.54
N THR A 27 7.90 -30.90 -0.18
CA THR A 27 7.08 -32.07 0.11
C THR A 27 7.94 -33.12 0.80
N PHE A 28 7.46 -33.70 1.90
CA PHE A 28 8.16 -34.78 2.60
C PHE A 28 7.39 -36.09 2.44
N MET A 29 7.07 -36.45 1.19
CA MET A 29 6.41 -37.70 0.84
C MET A 29 5.21 -38.05 1.75
N GLY A 30 4.45 -37.06 2.23
CA GLY A 30 3.28 -37.25 3.10
C GLY A 30 3.48 -36.94 4.58
N LEU A 31 4.70 -36.67 5.07
CA LEU A 31 4.96 -36.25 6.45
C LEU A 31 4.34 -34.88 6.79
N GLU A 32 4.12 -34.02 5.79
CA GLU A 32 3.41 -32.74 5.96
C GLU A 32 1.94 -32.90 6.42
N LYS A 33 1.38 -34.11 6.31
CA LYS A 33 0.04 -34.44 6.80
C LYS A 33 0.03 -34.88 8.27
N LEU A 34 1.20 -35.07 8.89
CA LEU A 34 1.36 -35.67 10.21
C LEU A 34 1.96 -34.70 11.26
N HIS A 35 2.48 -33.53 10.86
CA HIS A 35 3.16 -32.57 11.75
C HIS A 35 2.35 -31.28 11.94
N PRO A 36 2.35 -30.62 13.13
CA PRO A 36 1.61 -29.37 13.38
C PRO A 36 2.11 -28.13 12.61
N PHE A 37 3.18 -28.27 11.83
CA PHE A 37 3.66 -27.25 10.89
C PHE A 37 3.43 -27.72 9.46
N ASP A 38 2.39 -27.16 8.85
CA ASP A 38 1.99 -27.38 7.48
C ASP A 38 3.01 -26.77 6.50
N ALA A 39 3.83 -27.60 5.86
CA ALA A 39 4.77 -27.15 4.82
C ALA A 39 4.06 -26.65 3.54
N GLY A 40 2.75 -26.94 3.39
CA GLY A 40 1.87 -26.42 2.35
C GLY A 40 1.16 -25.10 2.72
N LYS A 41 1.53 -24.45 3.82
CA LYS A 41 0.89 -23.22 4.36
C LYS A 41 0.66 -22.16 3.29
N TRP A 42 1.65 -21.92 2.42
CA TRP A 42 1.55 -20.88 1.40
C TRP A 42 0.49 -21.18 0.32
N GLY A 43 0.34 -22.45 -0.06
CA GLY A 43 -0.70 -22.90 -0.99
C GLY A 43 -2.12 -22.76 -0.41
N LYS A 44 -2.30 -23.04 0.88
CA LYS A 44 -3.59 -22.85 1.56
C LYS A 44 -3.92 -21.38 1.76
N VAL A 45 -2.93 -20.57 2.15
CA VAL A 45 -3.09 -19.12 2.32
C VAL A 45 -3.50 -18.46 1.01
N ILE A 46 -2.87 -18.80 -0.12
CA ILE A 46 -3.26 -18.20 -1.42
C ILE A 46 -4.67 -18.61 -1.85
N ASN A 47 -5.09 -19.86 -1.60
CA ASN A 47 -6.44 -20.30 -1.93
C ASN A 47 -7.48 -19.57 -1.08
N PHE A 48 -7.24 -19.46 0.23
CA PHE A 48 -8.10 -18.69 1.12
C PHE A 48 -8.18 -17.21 0.71
N LEU A 49 -7.04 -16.59 0.38
CA LEU A 49 -7.01 -15.21 -0.09
C LEU A 49 -7.79 -15.04 -1.41
N LYS A 50 -7.68 -15.98 -2.35
CA LYS A 50 -8.45 -15.96 -3.60
C LYS A 50 -9.94 -16.04 -3.36
N GLU A 51 -10.40 -16.87 -2.43
CA GLU A 51 -11.81 -16.97 -2.04
C GLU A 51 -12.29 -15.72 -1.29
N ALA A 52 -11.41 -15.08 -0.51
CA ALA A 52 -11.73 -13.87 0.26
C ALA A 52 -11.72 -12.58 -0.58
N ILE A 53 -11.11 -12.57 -1.77
CA ILE A 53 -11.11 -11.40 -2.66
C ILE A 53 -12.52 -11.20 -3.22
N ARG A 54 -13.26 -10.27 -2.60
CA ARG A 54 -14.61 -9.87 -3.05
C ARG A 54 -14.58 -9.09 -4.37
N ARG A 55 -13.47 -8.40 -4.67
CA ARG A 55 -13.32 -7.59 -5.87
C ARG A 55 -11.98 -7.83 -6.54
N LYS A 56 -12.03 -8.51 -7.67
CA LYS A 56 -10.89 -8.71 -8.57
C LYS A 56 -11.00 -7.71 -9.72
N VAL A 57 -9.90 -7.03 -10.03
CA VAL A 57 -9.78 -6.13 -11.18
C VAL A 57 -8.64 -6.66 -12.03
N GLU A 58 -8.94 -7.06 -13.26
CA GLU A 58 -7.94 -7.57 -14.19
C GLU A 58 -7.35 -6.44 -15.04
N LEU A 59 -6.05 -6.56 -15.30
CA LEU A 59 -5.25 -5.62 -16.06
C LEU A 59 -4.52 -6.41 -17.14
N GLU A 60 -4.42 -5.82 -18.32
CA GLU A 60 -3.72 -6.43 -19.44
C GLU A 60 -2.21 -6.23 -19.30
N TRP A 61 -1.44 -7.08 -19.96
CA TRP A 61 0.00 -6.93 -20.01
C TRP A 61 0.39 -5.60 -20.66
N GLY A 62 1.27 -4.84 -20.01
CA GLY A 62 1.71 -3.54 -20.50
C GLY A 62 0.70 -2.41 -20.29
N THR A 63 -0.35 -2.58 -19.47
CA THR A 63 -1.22 -1.46 -19.10
C THR A 63 -0.40 -0.28 -18.56
N GLU A 64 -0.71 0.92 -19.06
CA GLU A 64 -0.04 2.19 -18.77
C GLU A 64 -0.82 3.02 -17.74
N ASP A 65 -0.26 4.18 -17.37
CA ASP A 65 -0.71 5.03 -16.27
C ASP A 65 -2.21 5.38 -16.31
N GLU A 66 -2.73 5.87 -17.44
CA GLU A 66 -4.11 6.39 -17.52
C GLU A 66 -5.15 5.30 -17.25
N GLU A 67 -5.04 4.16 -17.93
CA GLU A 67 -5.96 3.03 -17.75
C GLU A 67 -5.84 2.47 -16.32
N TYR A 68 -4.61 2.31 -15.82
CA TYR A 68 -4.36 1.79 -14.49
C TYR A 68 -4.96 2.68 -13.40
N LEU A 69 -4.66 3.97 -13.42
CA LEU A 69 -5.12 4.93 -12.43
C LEU A 69 -6.65 5.08 -12.47
N GLY A 70 -7.25 5.10 -13.66
CA GLY A 70 -8.70 5.12 -13.82
C GLY A 70 -9.37 3.89 -13.19
N LYS A 71 -8.82 2.69 -13.40
CA LYS A 71 -9.30 1.46 -12.77
C LYS A 71 -9.13 1.51 -11.24
N VAL A 72 -7.98 1.96 -10.74
CA VAL A 72 -7.75 2.08 -9.29
C VAL A 72 -8.78 3.01 -8.65
N GLU A 73 -8.98 4.22 -9.19
CA GLU A 73 -9.94 5.19 -8.63
C GLU A 73 -11.36 4.62 -8.59
N GLN A 74 -11.84 4.14 -9.74
CA GLN A 74 -13.16 3.57 -9.87
C GLN A 74 -13.39 2.45 -8.85
N HIS A 75 -12.43 1.54 -8.70
CA HIS A 75 -12.61 0.35 -7.87
C HIS A 75 -12.32 0.58 -6.39
N VAL A 76 -11.49 1.55 -6.00
CA VAL A 76 -11.37 1.95 -4.58
C VAL A 76 -12.64 2.66 -4.13
N GLU A 77 -13.14 3.63 -4.91
CA GLU A 77 -14.38 4.33 -4.58
C GLU A 77 -15.58 3.39 -4.47
N LYS A 78 -15.77 2.51 -5.46
CA LYS A 78 -16.86 1.54 -5.43
C LYS A 78 -16.75 0.62 -4.20
N ALA A 79 -15.54 0.39 -3.65
CA ALA A 79 -15.35 -0.54 -2.55
C ALA A 79 -15.78 0.13 -1.25
N LEU A 80 -15.35 1.38 -1.06
CA LEU A 80 -15.74 2.20 0.09
C LEU A 80 -17.23 2.54 0.12
N ARG A 81 -17.89 2.61 -1.06
CA ARG A 81 -19.36 2.75 -1.14
C ARG A 81 -20.12 1.48 -0.75
N GLU A 82 -19.58 0.31 -1.06
CA GLU A 82 -20.20 -0.98 -0.72
C GLU A 82 -19.94 -1.38 0.73
N TYR A 83 -18.78 -1.01 1.26
CA TYR A 83 -18.37 -1.32 2.61
C TYR A 83 -17.49 -0.19 3.13
N LEU A 84 -17.86 0.38 4.27
CA LEU A 84 -17.08 1.41 4.95
C LEU A 84 -16.26 0.75 6.07
N PRO A 85 -14.98 0.39 5.82
CA PRO A 85 -14.16 -0.28 6.82
C PRO A 85 -13.71 0.67 7.93
N ASP A 86 -13.40 0.11 9.11
CA ASP A 86 -12.79 0.87 10.22
C ASP A 86 -11.33 1.26 9.94
N VAL A 87 -10.64 0.51 9.07
CA VAL A 87 -9.25 0.77 8.66
C VAL A 87 -8.98 0.17 7.28
N VAL A 88 -8.16 0.86 6.48
CA VAL A 88 -7.62 0.35 5.22
C VAL A 88 -6.14 0.03 5.39
N VAL A 89 -5.75 -1.20 5.06
CA VAL A 89 -4.34 -1.58 4.88
C VAL A 89 -4.04 -1.57 3.38
N TYR A 90 -3.22 -0.61 2.97
CA TYR A 90 -2.83 -0.42 1.58
C TYR A 90 -1.46 -1.04 1.30
N ASN A 91 -1.47 -2.17 0.59
CA ASN A 91 -0.27 -2.88 0.17
C ASN A 91 0.32 -2.25 -1.11
N ALA A 92 1.25 -1.31 -0.94
CA ALA A 92 1.80 -0.48 -2.02
C ALA A 92 3.02 -1.14 -2.68
N GLY A 93 2.78 -2.12 -3.55
CA GLY A 93 3.81 -2.70 -4.41
C GLY A 93 4.23 -1.76 -5.52
N THR A 94 5.46 -1.89 -6.02
CA THR A 94 6.00 -1.13 -7.16
C THR A 94 6.48 -2.05 -8.27
N ASP A 95 6.14 -3.33 -8.19
CA ASP A 95 6.37 -4.34 -9.22
C ASP A 95 5.57 -4.09 -10.50
N ILE A 96 4.59 -3.17 -10.47
CA ILE A 96 3.90 -2.64 -11.65
C ILE A 96 4.72 -1.64 -12.48
N LEU A 97 5.90 -1.24 -11.98
CA LEU A 97 6.78 -0.28 -12.65
C LEU A 97 7.24 -0.82 -14.01
N GLU A 98 7.25 0.04 -15.03
CA GLU A 98 7.77 -0.29 -16.35
C GLU A 98 9.15 -0.98 -16.28
N GLY A 99 9.27 -2.13 -16.95
CA GLY A 99 10.50 -2.92 -16.99
C GLY A 99 10.75 -3.77 -15.74
N ASP A 100 9.80 -3.84 -14.80
CA ASP A 100 9.86 -4.80 -13.71
C ASP A 100 9.64 -6.22 -14.27
N ARG A 101 10.45 -7.17 -13.80
CA ARG A 101 10.50 -8.52 -14.36
C ARG A 101 9.33 -9.40 -13.93
N LEU A 102 8.55 -8.98 -12.93
CA LEU A 102 7.51 -9.80 -12.33
C LEU A 102 6.09 -9.24 -12.50
N GLY A 103 5.89 -7.92 -12.49
CA GLY A 103 4.53 -7.36 -12.52
C GLY A 103 3.91 -7.15 -13.90
N GLY A 104 4.72 -7.04 -14.96
CA GLY A 104 4.22 -7.07 -16.34
C GLY A 104 3.37 -5.86 -16.79
N LEU A 105 3.33 -4.78 -16.01
CA LEU A 105 2.69 -3.52 -16.39
C LEU A 105 3.73 -2.49 -16.85
N ALA A 106 3.26 -1.38 -17.43
CA ALA A 106 4.09 -0.29 -17.96
C ALA A 106 3.87 1.02 -17.20
N ILE A 107 3.71 0.94 -15.88
CA ILE A 107 3.43 2.13 -15.05
C ILE A 107 4.70 2.94 -14.87
N SER A 108 4.61 4.25 -15.06
CA SER A 108 5.74 5.15 -14.90
C SER A 108 6.05 5.41 -13.42
N PRO A 109 7.25 5.93 -13.07
CA PRO A 109 7.53 6.42 -11.72
C PRO A 109 6.49 7.43 -11.22
N GLY A 110 6.03 8.33 -12.10
CA GLY A 110 4.99 9.31 -11.79
C GLY A 110 3.63 8.65 -11.55
N GLY A 111 3.30 7.61 -12.34
CA GLY A 111 2.11 6.80 -12.17
C GLY A 111 2.04 6.14 -10.78
N ILE A 112 3.16 5.64 -10.25
CA ILE A 112 3.22 5.07 -8.90
C ILE A 112 2.96 6.13 -7.82
N VAL A 113 3.61 7.28 -7.90
CA VAL A 113 3.39 8.39 -6.96
C VAL A 113 1.92 8.84 -7.02
N LYS A 114 1.37 8.96 -8.23
CA LYS A 114 -0.01 9.39 -8.43
C LYS A 114 -1.03 8.37 -7.92
N ARG A 115 -0.75 7.07 -8.09
CA ARG A 115 -1.56 5.98 -7.53
C ARG A 115 -1.64 6.09 -6.01
N ASP A 116 -0.51 6.24 -5.34
CA ASP A 116 -0.48 6.30 -3.88
C ASP A 116 -1.23 7.53 -3.36
N GLU A 117 -1.01 8.70 -4.00
CA GLU A 117 -1.79 9.92 -3.73
C GLU A 117 -3.29 9.69 -3.88
N LEU A 118 -3.70 9.10 -5.01
CA LEU A 118 -5.08 8.86 -5.34
C LEU A 118 -5.76 7.96 -4.30
N VAL A 119 -5.12 6.85 -3.92
CA VAL A 119 -5.64 5.93 -2.90
C VAL A 119 -5.80 6.65 -1.56
N PHE A 120 -4.78 7.39 -1.10
CA PHE A 120 -4.85 8.14 0.15
C PHE A 120 -5.95 9.21 0.13
N ARG A 121 -6.05 9.97 -0.96
CA ARG A 121 -7.06 11.01 -1.13
C ARG A 121 -8.47 10.44 -1.08
N VAL A 122 -8.73 9.34 -1.80
CA VAL A 122 -10.06 8.69 -1.82
C VAL A 122 -10.39 8.13 -0.43
N VAL A 123 -9.50 7.36 0.18
CA VAL A 123 -9.76 6.73 1.49
C VAL A 123 -9.94 7.77 2.60
N ARG A 124 -9.08 8.79 2.66
CA ARG A 124 -9.22 9.88 3.64
C ARG A 124 -10.43 10.77 3.38
N GLY A 125 -10.85 10.93 2.13
CA GLY A 125 -12.10 11.62 1.78
C GLY A 125 -13.34 10.94 2.37
N HIS A 126 -13.29 9.62 2.54
CA HIS A 126 -14.30 8.84 3.26
C HIS A 126 -14.09 8.81 4.79
N GLN A 127 -13.15 9.60 5.32
CA GLN A 127 -12.81 9.68 6.75
C GLN A 127 -12.35 8.34 7.35
N VAL A 128 -11.79 7.45 6.53
CA VAL A 128 -11.28 6.15 6.98
C VAL A 128 -9.77 6.23 7.25
N PRO A 129 -9.27 5.73 8.39
CA PRO A 129 -7.85 5.57 8.65
C PRO A 129 -7.19 4.63 7.63
N ILE A 130 -6.01 5.02 7.14
CA ILE A 130 -5.25 4.24 6.16
C ILE A 130 -3.80 4.04 6.62
N LEU A 131 -3.32 2.81 6.50
CA LEU A 131 -1.93 2.42 6.71
C LEU A 131 -1.33 1.92 5.40
N MET A 132 -0.21 2.51 4.99
CA MET A 132 0.57 2.03 3.85
C MET A 132 1.62 1.03 4.31
N VAL A 133 1.70 -0.10 3.62
CA VAL A 133 2.78 -1.09 3.75
C VAL A 133 3.47 -1.21 2.41
N THR A 134 4.78 -0.95 2.38
CA THR A 134 5.58 -1.11 1.16
C THR A 134 5.70 -2.59 0.81
N SER A 135 5.53 -2.92 -0.47
CA SER A 135 5.52 -4.31 -0.94
C SER A 135 6.56 -4.54 -2.05
N GLY A 136 6.25 -5.42 -3.01
CA GLY A 136 7.10 -5.76 -4.15
C GLY A 136 7.69 -4.57 -4.91
N GLY A 137 8.59 -4.87 -5.85
CA GLY A 137 9.39 -3.87 -6.55
C GLY A 137 10.81 -4.34 -6.68
N TYR A 138 11.20 -4.74 -7.88
CA TYR A 138 12.41 -5.53 -8.08
C TYR A 138 13.47 -4.76 -8.88
N GLN A 139 13.32 -3.44 -8.94
CA GLN A 139 14.25 -2.53 -9.58
C GLN A 139 15.00 -1.67 -8.54
N LYS A 140 16.29 -1.42 -8.74
CA LYS A 140 17.09 -0.57 -7.83
C LYS A 140 16.51 0.84 -7.66
N ARG A 141 15.84 1.36 -8.69
CA ARG A 141 15.23 2.71 -8.67
C ARG A 141 13.95 2.80 -7.84
N THR A 142 13.32 1.67 -7.50
CA THR A 142 12.08 1.62 -6.70
C THR A 142 12.20 2.38 -5.38
N ALA A 143 13.31 2.25 -4.66
CA ALA A 143 13.46 2.89 -3.35
C ALA A 143 13.30 4.41 -3.42
N ARG A 144 13.81 5.03 -4.50
CA ARG A 144 13.65 6.47 -4.73
C ARG A 144 12.20 6.84 -5.02
N ILE A 145 11.52 6.04 -5.83
CA ILE A 145 10.10 6.26 -6.17
C ILE A 145 9.21 6.16 -4.93
N ILE A 146 9.48 5.19 -4.04
CA ILE A 146 8.77 5.08 -2.75
C ILE A 146 9.02 6.32 -1.89
N ALA A 147 10.26 6.79 -1.82
CA ALA A 147 10.57 8.02 -1.08
C ALA A 147 9.86 9.24 -1.68
N ASP A 148 9.86 9.38 -3.01
CA ASP A 148 9.16 10.46 -3.72
C ASP A 148 7.64 10.40 -3.46
N SER A 149 7.05 9.20 -3.41
CA SER A 149 5.65 8.97 -3.05
C SER A 149 5.34 9.41 -1.61
N ILE A 150 6.15 8.99 -0.64
CA ILE A 150 5.98 9.39 0.78
C ILE A 150 6.12 10.90 0.95
N LEU A 151 7.09 11.52 0.28
CA LEU A 151 7.27 12.98 0.29
C LEU A 151 6.07 13.69 -0.33
N ASN A 152 5.54 13.19 -1.45
CA ASN A 152 4.33 13.72 -2.07
C ASN A 152 3.14 13.67 -1.12
N LEU A 153 2.89 12.52 -0.49
CA LEU A 153 1.80 12.34 0.48
C LEU A 153 1.95 13.30 1.67
N HIS A 154 3.18 13.47 2.19
CA HIS A 154 3.44 14.37 3.30
C HIS A 154 3.22 15.83 2.89
N ASN A 155 3.73 16.25 1.73
CA ASN A 155 3.59 17.61 1.24
C ASN A 155 2.13 18.00 0.96
N LEU A 156 1.30 17.03 0.58
CA LEU A 156 -0.15 17.20 0.39
C LEU A 156 -0.95 17.13 1.72
N GLY A 157 -0.28 16.92 2.87
CA GLY A 157 -0.95 16.74 4.16
C GLY A 157 -1.78 15.47 4.27
N LEU A 158 -1.56 14.50 3.37
CA LEU A 158 -2.24 13.21 3.36
C LEU A 158 -1.69 12.26 4.42
N ILE A 159 -0.44 12.47 4.85
CA ILE A 159 0.20 11.80 6.00
C ILE A 159 0.93 12.82 6.88
N GLY A 160 1.19 12.45 8.13
CA GLY A 160 1.83 13.32 9.12
C GLY A 160 0.82 14.09 9.99
N PRO A 161 1.31 14.90 10.95
CA PRO A 161 0.44 15.71 11.78
C PRO A 161 -0.37 16.68 10.91
N PRO A 162 -1.62 17.00 11.29
CA PRO A 162 -2.41 17.99 10.56
C PRO A 162 -1.61 19.29 10.48
N SER A 163 -1.43 19.80 9.27
CA SER A 163 -0.80 21.09 9.01
C SER A 163 -1.46 22.12 9.92
N ARG A 164 -0.69 22.73 10.83
CA ARG A 164 -1.16 23.82 11.68
C ARG A 164 -1.28 25.11 10.88
N ASP A 165 -1.95 25.11 9.74
CA ASP A 165 -2.19 26.32 8.95
C ASP A 165 -3.42 26.14 8.06
N VAL A 166 -4.59 26.07 8.69
CA VAL A 166 -5.76 26.87 8.31
C VAL A 166 -6.43 27.23 9.63
N SER A 167 -6.09 28.39 10.17
CA SER A 167 -6.81 29.01 11.26
C SER A 167 -8.27 29.15 10.85
N ALA A 168 -9.14 28.49 11.62
CA ALA A 168 -10.54 28.87 11.69
C ALA A 168 -10.59 30.33 12.17
N GLN A 169 -10.69 31.27 11.22
CA GLN A 169 -11.37 32.53 11.49
C GLN A 169 -12.86 32.21 11.58
N SER A 170 -13.28 31.74 12.76
CA SER A 170 -14.65 31.91 13.22
C SER A 170 -14.55 32.59 14.57
N SER A 171 -14.96 33.85 14.56
CA SER A 171 -15.23 34.71 15.70
C SER A 171 -15.86 33.94 16.87
N ASP A 172 -15.22 34.01 18.03
CA ASP A 172 -15.90 33.76 19.30
C ASP A 172 -15.57 34.93 20.22
N SER A 173 -16.48 35.91 20.22
CA SER A 173 -16.58 36.88 21.31
C SER A 173 -17.01 36.13 22.57
N PRO A 174 -16.37 36.34 23.73
CA PRO A 174 -16.77 35.65 24.94
C PRO A 174 -18.18 36.10 25.38
N LEU A 175 -19.10 35.13 25.47
CA LEU A 175 -20.42 35.30 26.07
C LEU A 175 -20.24 35.62 27.57
N LEU A 176 -20.67 36.82 27.98
CA LEU A 176 -20.87 37.15 29.40
C LEU A 176 -21.97 36.23 29.98
N PRO A 177 -21.81 35.75 31.23
CA PRO A 177 -22.86 34.98 31.89
C PRO A 177 -24.09 35.87 32.17
N PRO A 178 -25.31 35.31 32.14
CA PRO A 178 -26.53 36.08 32.39
C PRO A 178 -26.56 36.56 33.84
N ALA A 179 -26.90 37.84 34.02
CA ALA A 179 -27.26 38.38 35.32
C ALA A 179 -28.52 37.66 35.82
N VAL A 180 -28.43 37.03 36.98
CA VAL A 180 -29.56 36.44 37.69
C VAL A 180 -30.36 37.57 38.34
N PRO A 181 -31.71 37.56 38.25
CA PRO A 181 -32.58 38.60 38.80
C PRO A 181 -32.54 38.71 40.33
#